data_AF-A0A820RRW7-F1
#
_entry.id   AF-A0A820RRW7-F1
#
_cell.length_a   1.000
_cell.length_b   1.000
_cell.length_c   1.000
_cell.angle_alpha   90.00
_cell.angle_beta   90.00
_cell.angle_gamma   90.00
#
_symmetry.space_group_name_H-M   'P 1'
#
loop_
_entity.id
_entity.type
_entity.pdbx_description
1 polymer ?
#
loop_
_entity_poly.entity_id
_entity_poly.type
_entity_poly.pdbx_seq_one_letter_code
_entity_poly.pdbx_strand_id
1 'polypeptide(L)' 'STKWHQPVQSSLLHTWEQKNLDESMTGTWMLANTKECPKCHSSIEKNGGCNHMTCRKPGCVHEFCWLCFGR' A
#
# COMPACT_ATOMS: atom_id res chain seq x y z
N SER A 1 -17.81 -4.36 -22.67
CA SER A 1 -17.90 -3.31 -21.63
C SER A 1 -16.52 -2.71 -21.48
N THR A 2 -16.26 -1.56 -22.10
CA THR A 2 -14.94 -0.92 -22.13
C THR A 2 -14.71 -0.25 -20.78
N LYS A 3 -13.93 -0.88 -19.91
CA LYS A 3 -13.55 -0.29 -18.63
C LYS A 3 -12.79 1.01 -18.88
N TRP A 4 -13.13 2.05 -18.12
CA TRP A 4 -12.48 3.36 -18.19
C TRP A 4 -11.07 3.26 -17.61
N HIS A 5 -10.05 3.47 -18.45
CA HIS A 5 -8.64 3.32 -18.09
C HIS A 5 -7.81 4.57 -18.37
N GLN A 6 -8.37 5.78 -18.30
CA GLN A 6 -7.54 6.98 -18.39
C GLN A 6 -6.65 7.15 -17.15
N PRO A 7 -5.39 7.62 -17.29
CA PRO A 7 -4.74 8.12 -18.51
C PRO A 7 -3.99 7.07 -19.35
N VAL A 8 -4.12 5.77 -19.08
CA VAL A 8 -3.30 4.72 -19.70
C VAL A 8 -3.93 4.13 -20.97
N GLN A 9 -3.12 3.94 -22.01
CA GLN A 9 -3.57 3.25 -23.23
C GLN A 9 -3.77 1.75 -22.98
N SER A 10 -4.80 1.16 -23.59
CA SER A 10 -5.22 -0.23 -23.37
C SER A 10 -4.11 -1.27 -23.60
N SER A 11 -3.15 -0.99 -24.50
CA SER A 11 -1.99 -1.86 -24.75
C SER A 11 -1.02 -1.90 -23.56
N LEU A 12 -0.80 -0.75 -22.90
CA LEU A 12 0.07 -0.65 -21.72
C LEU A 12 -0.58 -1.28 -20.48
N LEU A 13 -1.92 -1.22 -20.38
CA LEU A 13 -2.67 -1.94 -19.35
C LEU A 13 -2.44 -3.45 -19.47
N HIS A 14 -2.56 -4.01 -20.68
CA HIS A 14 -2.39 -5.45 -20.89
C HIS A 14 -0.98 -5.94 -20.52
N THR A 15 0.04 -5.14 -20.82
CA THR A 15 1.41 -5.42 -20.39
C THR A 15 1.58 -5.34 -18.87
N TRP A 16 0.91 -4.40 -18.21
CA TRP A 16 0.95 -4.26 -16.74
C TRP A 16 0.22 -5.41 -16.04
N GLU A 17 -0.93 -5.82 -16.55
CA GLU A 17 -1.70 -6.97 -16.05
C GLU A 17 -0.91 -8.28 -16.18
N GLN A 18 -0.22 -8.51 -17.30
CA GLN A 18 0.66 -9.66 -17.48
C GLN A 18 1.85 -9.67 -16.51
N LYS A 19 2.46 -8.50 -16.23
CA LYS A 19 3.54 -8.39 -15.24
C LYS A 19 3.06 -8.62 -13.80
N ASN A 20 1.86 -8.14 -13.44
CA ASN A 20 1.30 -8.35 -12.10
C ASN A 20 0.94 -9.82 -11.83
N LEU A 21 0.54 -10.57 -12.86
CA LEU A 21 0.26 -11.99 -12.74
C LEU A 21 1.54 -12.79 -12.39
N ASP A 22 2.66 -12.42 -13.01
CA ASP A 22 3.97 -13.02 -12.78
C ASP A 22 4.51 -12.71 -11.36
N GLU A 23 4.30 -11.48 -10.86
CA GLU A 23 4.70 -11.07 -9.50
C GLU A 23 3.78 -11.62 -8.38
N SER A 24 2.63 -12.21 -8.72
CA SER A 24 1.64 -12.69 -7.73
C SER A 24 2.00 -14.01 -7.03
N MET A 25 3.07 -14.69 -7.46
CA MET A 25 3.48 -15.99 -6.94
C MET A 25 4.31 -15.97 -5.64
N THR A 26 4.54 -14.79 -5.04
CA THR A 26 5.36 -14.67 -3.82
C THR A 26 4.55 -14.06 -2.69
N GLY A 27 4.57 -14.71 -1.51
CA GLY A 27 3.70 -14.49 -0.33
C GLY A 27 3.68 -13.07 0.27
N THR A 28 3.16 -12.10 -0.49
CA THR A 28 3.23 -10.67 -0.20
C THR A 28 1.92 -10.13 0.42
N TRP A 29 0.91 -10.97 0.62
CA TRP A 29 -0.36 -10.55 1.26
C TRP A 29 -0.16 -10.12 2.73
N MET A 30 0.65 -10.85 3.51
CA MET A 30 0.85 -10.58 4.94
C MET A 30 1.73 -9.33 5.17
N LEU A 31 2.74 -9.12 4.31
CA LEU A 31 3.65 -7.98 4.36
C LEU A 31 3.01 -6.69 3.80
N ALA A 32 2.06 -6.83 2.86
CA ALA A 32 1.40 -5.67 2.24
C ALA A 32 0.46 -4.91 3.19
N ASN A 33 -0.10 -5.60 4.20
CA ASN A 33 -1.16 -5.06 5.05
C ASN A 33 -0.69 -4.66 6.45
N THR A 34 0.54 -5.03 6.83
CA THR A 34 1.10 -4.77 8.17
C THR A 34 2.47 -4.11 8.04
N LYS A 35 2.65 -2.92 8.63
CA LYS A 35 3.94 -2.20 8.68
C LYS A 35 4.25 -1.73 10.10
N GLU A 36 5.49 -1.40 10.38
CA GLU A 36 5.91 -0.87 11.68
C GLU A 36 5.84 0.66 11.72
N CYS A 37 5.50 1.20 12.90
CA CYS A 37 5.56 2.63 13.14
C CYS A 37 7.01 3.13 13.11
N PRO A 38 7.37 4.16 12.32
CA PRO A 38 8.75 4.66 12.25
C PRO A 38 9.24 5.32 13.55
N LYS A 39 8.33 5.62 14.49
CA LYS A 39 8.67 6.20 15.80
C LYS A 39 8.78 5.16 16.92
N CYS A 40 7.85 4.21 16.99
CA CYS A 40 7.73 3.31 18.14
C CYS A 40 7.75 1.82 17.79
N HIS A 41 7.94 1.49 16.51
CA HIS A 41 8.10 0.15 15.96
C HIS A 41 6.93 -0.80 16.27
N SER A 42 5.77 -0.28 16.69
CA SER A 42 4.58 -1.12 16.81
C SER A 42 4.04 -1.49 15.44
N SER A 43 3.57 -2.72 15.30
CA SER A 43 2.81 -3.15 14.13
C SER A 43 1.53 -2.32 13.96
N ILE A 44 1.33 -1.82 12.75
CA ILE A 44 0.19 -1.04 12.30
C ILE A 44 -0.42 -1.79 11.12
N GLU A 45 -1.73 -2.05 11.20
CA GLU A 45 -2.53 -2.57 10.09
C GLU A 45 -3.13 -1.41 9.29
N LYS A 46 -3.14 -1.54 7.95
CA LYS A 46 -3.66 -0.50 7.06
C LYS A 46 -5.19 -0.39 7.12
N ASN A 47 -5.72 0.51 7.94
CA ASN A 47 -7.16 0.64 8.16
C ASN A 47 -7.90 1.57 7.16
N GLY A 48 -7.90 1.25 5.86
CA GLY A 48 -8.92 1.81 4.94
C GLY A 48 -8.51 3.00 4.06
N GLY A 49 -7.45 2.85 3.26
CA GLY A 49 -7.30 3.60 2.00
C GLY A 49 -6.55 4.94 2.04
N CYS A 50 -6.52 5.66 3.17
CA CYS A 50 -5.68 6.86 3.29
C CYS A 50 -4.22 6.49 3.53
N ASN A 51 -3.30 7.14 2.81
CA ASN A 51 -1.86 6.96 3.04
C ASN A 51 -1.35 7.81 4.21
N HIS A 52 -2.07 8.84 4.69
CA HIS A 52 -1.69 9.54 5.90
C HIS A 52 -2.22 8.77 7.13
N MET A 53 -1.30 8.22 7.93
CA MET A 53 -1.60 7.33 9.03
C MET A 53 -1.13 7.90 10.36
N THR A 54 -1.94 7.71 11.39
CA THR A 54 -1.61 8.06 12.78
C THR A 54 -1.40 6.77 13.57
N CYS A 55 -0.26 6.64 14.24
CA CYS A 55 -0.03 5.54 15.16
C CYS A 55 -1.05 5.59 16.30
N ARG A 56 -1.68 4.45 16.62
CA ARG A 56 -2.70 4.33 17.68
C ARG A 56 -2.17 3.64 18.94
N LYS A 57 -0.88 3.33 19.00
CA LYS A 57 -0.27 2.72 20.21
C LYS A 57 -0.38 3.74 21.35
N PRO A 58 -0.86 3.35 22.55
CA PRO A 58 -0.83 4.23 23.71
C PRO A 58 0.59 4.80 23.93
N GLY A 59 0.70 6.12 24.02
CA GLY A 59 2.00 6.82 24.13
C GLY A 59 2.70 7.11 22.80
N CYS A 60 2.16 6.71 21.64
CA CYS A 60 2.64 7.09 20.32
C CYS A 60 1.48 7.58 19.43
N VAL A 61 1.46 8.88 19.15
CA VAL A 61 0.48 9.55 18.27
C VAL A 61 1.16 10.10 17.01
N HIS A 62 2.20 9.42 16.53
CA HIS A 62 2.97 9.89 15.39
C HIS A 62 2.18 9.75 14.10
N GLU A 63 2.13 10.83 13.33
CA GLU A 63 1.55 10.88 11.99
C GLU A 63 2.64 10.70 10.94
N PHE A 64 2.36 9.88 9.93
CA PHE A 64 3.30 9.57 8.86
C PHE A 64 2.58 9.10 7.57
N CYS A 65 3.27 9.19 6.44
CA CYS A 65 2.79 8.62 5.18
C CYS A 65 3.12 7.12 5.06
N TRP A 66 2.12 6.28 4.79
CA TRP A 66 2.25 4.83 4.61
C TRP A 66 3.16 4.41 3.45
N LEU A 67 3.30 5.28 2.45
CA LEU A 67 4.13 5.00 1.27
C LEU A 67 5.60 5.30 1.52
N CYS A 68 5.91 6.47 2.10
CA CYS A 68 7.29 6.95 2.23
C CYS A 68 7.82 7.02 3.67
N PHE A 69 6.98 6.74 4.68
CA PHE A 69 7.29 6.83 6.11
C PHE A 69 7.76 8.21 6.61
N GLY A 70 7.61 9.27 5.80
CA GLY A 70 7.87 10.66 6.18
C GLY A 70 6.71 11.28 6.97
N ARG A 71 6.98 12.45 7.55
CA ARG A 71 5.94 13.35 8.10
C ARG A 71 5.27 14.14 6.99
#